data_AF-A0A520PS39-F1
#
_entry.id   AF-A0A520PS39-F1
#
_cell.length_a   1.000
_cell.length_b   1.000
_cell.length_c   1.000
_cell.angle_alpha   90.00
_cell.angle_beta   90.00
_cell.angle_gamma   90.00
#
_symmetry.space_group_name_H-M   'P 1'
#
loop_
_entity.id
_entity.type
_entity.pdbx_description
1 polymer ?
#
loop_
_entity_poly.entity_id
_entity_poly.type
_entity_poly.pdbx_seq_one_letter_code
_entity_poly.pdbx_strand_id
1 'polypeptide(L)'
;MRHIPLAAAALLLLGACYGSHGVLEEFECPEGRPDDPEEVPPVDLLFVIDDSESMEEEQDALRDSFDDLLRALVTGDAGADGVRDFPPVTDLHVGVVTADLGVAVASGCSGGGPGDGRSGVLRRGDCGGAGFVSVDPEAPEASVAEFACLASVGVAGCAVEQPLEAALL
;
A
#
# COMPACT_ATOMS: atom_id res chain seq x y z
N MET A 1 51.30 -54.68 28.24
CA MET A 1 50.93 -55.86 27.42
C MET A 1 49.74 -55.47 26.55
N ARG A 2 49.62 -56.00 25.33
CA ARG A 2 48.58 -55.61 24.34
C ARG A 2 47.33 -56.47 24.51
N HIS A 3 46.11 -55.91 24.57
CA HIS A 3 44.87 -56.63 24.21
C HIS A 3 43.77 -55.68 23.69
N ILE A 4 43.01 -56.19 22.71
CA ILE A 4 42.07 -55.57 21.74
C ILE A 4 41.11 -56.73 21.38
N PRO A 5 39.76 -56.59 21.25
CA PRO A 5 39.02 -55.62 20.41
C PRO A 5 37.62 -55.16 20.94
N LEU A 6 36.77 -54.67 20.02
CA LEU A 6 35.28 -54.77 19.95
C LEU A 6 34.36 -53.64 20.50
N ALA A 7 34.12 -52.68 19.60
CA ALA A 7 32.80 -52.35 19.00
C ALA A 7 31.59 -51.94 19.88
N ALA A 8 31.13 -50.69 19.66
CA ALA A 8 29.72 -50.31 19.71
C ALA A 8 29.40 -49.27 18.62
N ALA A 9 28.29 -49.50 17.90
CA ALA A 9 27.81 -48.81 16.71
C ALA A 9 27.90 -47.27 16.71
N ALA A 10 28.44 -46.71 15.62
CA ALA A 10 28.20 -45.33 15.22
C ALA A 10 27.05 -45.26 14.20
N LEU A 11 26.08 -44.41 14.54
CA LEU A 11 24.81 -44.10 13.88
C LEU A 11 24.83 -44.11 12.32
N LEU A 12 23.83 -44.75 11.70
CA LEU A 12 23.56 -44.59 10.27
C LEU A 12 23.06 -43.17 9.97
N LEU A 13 23.81 -42.41 9.17
CA LEU A 13 23.26 -41.27 8.42
C LEU A 13 22.55 -41.81 7.17
N LEU A 14 21.23 -41.94 7.26
CA LEU A 14 20.36 -42.16 6.09
C LEU A 14 20.28 -40.85 5.30
N GLY A 15 21.05 -40.76 4.21
CA GLY A 15 20.91 -39.68 3.24
C GLY A 15 19.57 -39.75 2.51
N ALA A 16 18.67 -38.83 2.83
CA ALA A 16 17.45 -38.61 2.06
C ALA A 16 17.70 -37.52 1.00
N CYS A 17 18.19 -37.91 -0.16
CA CYS A 17 18.15 -37.04 -1.34
C CYS A 17 16.72 -37.05 -1.89
N TYR A 18 15.93 -36.01 -1.61
CA TYR A 18 14.62 -35.82 -2.22
C TYR A 18 14.31 -34.33 -2.37
N GLY A 19 13.77 -33.93 -3.53
CA GLY A 19 13.33 -32.57 -3.79
C GLY A 19 14.34 -31.70 -4.55
N SER A 20 14.50 -31.98 -5.85
CA SER A 20 14.98 -30.98 -6.81
C SER A 20 13.91 -29.90 -6.99
N HIS A 21 13.78 -29.00 -6.03
CA HIS A 21 13.22 -27.69 -6.31
C HIS A 21 14.29 -26.94 -7.07
N GLY A 22 13.99 -26.57 -8.32
CA GLY A 22 14.91 -25.77 -9.11
C GLY A 22 15.22 -24.49 -8.35
N VAL A 23 16.51 -24.16 -8.27
CA VAL A 23 16.92 -22.77 -8.07
C VAL A 23 16.30 -21.97 -9.22
N LEU A 24 15.17 -21.34 -8.94
CA LEU A 24 14.99 -19.97 -9.40
C LEU A 24 16.18 -19.24 -8.80
N GLU A 25 17.04 -18.69 -9.64
CA GLU A 25 18.11 -17.80 -9.18
C GLU A 25 17.45 -16.79 -8.24
N GLU A 26 17.98 -16.66 -7.02
CA GLU A 26 17.52 -15.63 -6.11
C GLU A 26 17.68 -14.32 -6.87
N PHE A 27 16.57 -13.62 -7.09
CA PHE A 27 16.60 -12.32 -7.74
C PHE A 27 17.10 -11.32 -6.71
N GLU A 28 18.38 -11.45 -6.37
CA GLU A 28 19.14 -10.51 -5.55
C GLU A 28 18.96 -9.15 -6.22
N CYS A 29 18.16 -8.28 -5.58
CA CYS A 29 18.05 -6.89 -5.97
C CYS A 29 19.48 -6.38 -6.13
N PRO A 30 19.89 -5.90 -7.32
CA PRO A 30 21.27 -5.51 -7.54
C PRO A 30 21.63 -4.47 -6.48
N GLU A 31 22.64 -4.76 -5.66
CA GLU A 31 23.02 -3.90 -4.54
C GLU A 31 23.29 -2.49 -5.08
N GLY A 32 22.34 -1.59 -4.80
CA GLY A 32 22.39 -0.21 -5.26
C GLY A 32 23.68 0.42 -4.77
N ARG A 33 24.47 0.95 -5.70
CA ARG A 33 25.73 1.60 -5.39
C ARG A 33 25.45 2.76 -4.41
N PRO A 34 26.13 2.84 -3.25
CA PRO A 34 25.90 3.90 -2.27
C PRO A 34 26.57 5.21 -2.73
N ASP A 35 25.93 5.88 -3.68
CA ASP A 35 26.29 7.22 -4.18
C ASP A 35 25.24 8.25 -3.73
N ASP A 36 25.29 8.64 -2.45
CA ASP A 36 24.47 9.70 -1.83
C ASP A 36 22.93 9.49 -1.87
N PRO A 37 22.12 10.27 -1.13
CA PRO A 37 20.68 10.27 -1.34
C PRO A 37 20.38 10.88 -2.72
N GLU A 38 20.08 10.02 -3.70
CA GLU A 38 19.38 10.44 -4.90
C GLU A 38 18.10 11.18 -4.46
N GLU A 39 18.03 12.48 -4.78
CA GLU A 39 16.94 13.36 -4.37
C GLU A 39 15.64 12.77 -4.90
N VAL A 40 14.72 12.40 -4.00
CA VAL A 40 13.49 11.70 -4.40
C VAL A 40 12.70 12.65 -5.32
N PRO A 41 12.38 12.25 -6.56
CA PRO A 41 11.55 13.07 -7.43
C PRO A 41 10.17 13.28 -6.78
N PRO A 42 9.45 14.35 -7.13
CA PRO A 42 8.09 14.57 -6.65
C PRO A 42 7.20 13.34 -6.83
N VAL A 43 6.43 13.01 -5.79
CA VAL A 43 5.57 11.82 -5.75
C VAL A 43 4.11 12.24 -5.70
N ASP A 44 3.31 11.74 -6.64
CA ASP A 44 1.86 11.83 -6.58
C ASP A 44 1.29 10.45 -6.20
N LEU A 45 0.65 10.35 -5.03
CA LEU A 45 0.03 9.13 -4.53
C LEU A 45 -1.49 9.19 -4.70
N LEU A 46 -2.03 8.35 -5.57
CA LEU A 46 -3.48 8.25 -5.81
C LEU A 46 -4.08 7.07 -5.04
N PHE A 47 -4.95 7.36 -4.07
CA PHE A 47 -5.80 6.35 -3.45
C PHE A 47 -7.06 6.14 -4.27
N VAL A 48 -7.28 4.89 -4.68
CA VAL A 48 -8.48 4.43 -5.35
C VAL A 48 -9.25 3.58 -4.36
N ILE A 49 -10.32 4.12 -3.78
CA ILE A 49 -11.03 3.51 -2.64
C ILE A 49 -12.34 2.86 -3.12
N ASP A 50 -12.53 1.60 -2.77
CA ASP A 50 -13.81 0.89 -2.90
C ASP A 50 -14.83 1.48 -1.90
N ASP A 51 -15.94 2.00 -2.42
CA ASP A 51 -17.03 2.60 -1.63
C ASP A 51 -18.28 1.72 -1.53
N SER A 52 -18.14 0.40 -1.70
CA SER A 52 -19.21 -0.59 -1.52
C SER A 52 -19.58 -0.84 -0.04
N GLU A 53 -20.75 -1.46 0.18
CA GLU A 53 -21.35 -1.67 1.51
C GLU A 53 -20.45 -2.42 2.51
N SER A 54 -19.50 -3.24 2.05
CA SER A 54 -18.60 -4.01 2.94
C SER A 54 -17.42 -3.22 3.49
N MET A 55 -17.08 -2.06 2.93
CA MET A 55 -15.78 -1.40 3.16
C MET A 55 -15.71 -0.47 4.38
N GLU A 56 -16.69 -0.50 5.29
CA GLU A 56 -16.74 0.42 6.44
C GLU A 56 -15.51 0.22 7.36
N GLU A 57 -15.23 -1.03 7.75
CA GLU A 57 -14.13 -1.37 8.65
C GLU A 57 -12.75 -1.15 8.00
N GLU A 58 -12.59 -1.50 6.72
CA GLU A 58 -11.37 -1.30 5.95
C GLU A 58 -11.04 0.18 5.72
N GLN A 59 -12.05 1.01 5.48
CA GLN A 59 -11.85 2.45 5.32
C GLN A 59 -11.46 3.13 6.64
N ASP A 60 -11.99 2.69 7.78
CA ASP A 60 -11.55 3.16 9.09
C ASP A 60 -10.11 2.73 9.39
N ALA A 61 -9.75 1.46 9.13
CA ALA A 61 -8.38 0.98 9.27
C ALA A 61 -7.39 1.73 8.35
N LEU A 62 -7.81 2.13 7.14
CA LEU A 62 -7.02 2.98 6.24
C LEU A 62 -6.77 4.37 6.84
N ARG A 63 -7.80 5.02 7.41
CA ARG A 63 -7.68 6.34 8.05
C ARG A 63 -6.73 6.30 9.25
N ASP A 64 -6.88 5.29 10.11
CA ASP A 64 -6.04 5.10 11.30
C ASP A 64 -4.57 4.84 10.94
N SER A 65 -4.30 4.14 9.82
CA SER A 65 -2.93 3.79 9.39
C SER A 65 -2.23 4.89 8.57
N PHE A 66 -2.98 5.88 8.07
CA PHE A 66 -2.45 6.84 7.09
C PHE A 66 -1.43 7.82 7.68
N ASP A 67 -1.58 8.17 8.95
CA ASP A 67 -0.67 9.04 9.69
C ASP A 67 0.77 8.46 9.72
N ASP A 68 0.88 7.16 10.00
CA ASP A 68 2.16 6.44 10.00
C ASP A 68 2.73 6.28 8.58
N LEU A 69 1.87 6.05 7.57
CA LEU A 69 2.29 6.02 6.17
C LEU A 69 2.89 7.36 5.71
N LEU A 70 2.23 8.49 6.01
CA LEU A 70 2.76 9.81 5.67
C LEU A 70 4.08 10.08 6.40
N ARG A 71 4.17 9.79 7.71
CA ARG A 71 5.43 9.95 8.45
C ARG A 71 6.56 9.13 7.87
N ALA A 72 6.31 7.87 7.51
CA ALA A 72 7.31 7.02 6.87
C ALA A 72 7.81 7.65 5.56
N LEU A 73 6.89 8.13 4.71
CA LEU A 73 7.25 8.75 3.42
C LEU A 73 8.04 10.06 3.58
N VAL A 74 7.63 10.98 4.46
CA VAL A 74 8.27 12.31 4.57
C VAL A 74 9.52 12.34 5.46
N THR A 75 9.72 11.34 6.33
CA THR A 75 10.94 11.23 7.15
C THR A 75 11.97 10.25 6.58
N GLY A 76 11.49 9.22 5.86
CA GLY A 76 12.27 8.09 5.41
C GLY A 76 12.48 7.00 6.47
N ASP A 77 11.83 7.09 7.63
CA ASP A 77 11.86 6.12 8.73
C ASP A 77 10.52 5.36 8.77
N ALA A 78 10.49 4.14 8.22
CA ALA A 78 9.29 3.30 8.20
C ALA A 78 9.16 2.43 9.45
N GLY A 79 10.25 2.23 10.20
CA GLY A 79 10.25 1.52 11.48
C GLY A 79 9.76 2.36 12.67
N ALA A 80 9.72 3.69 12.52
CA ALA A 80 9.57 4.68 13.59
C ALA A 80 10.62 4.50 14.71
N ASP A 81 11.83 4.05 14.38
CA ASP A 81 12.91 3.77 15.34
C ASP A 81 13.98 4.90 15.42
N GLY A 82 13.83 5.93 14.58
CA GLY A 82 14.73 7.07 14.46
C GLY A 82 15.87 6.86 13.46
N VAL A 83 15.93 5.71 12.78
CA VAL A 83 16.86 5.42 11.69
C VAL A 83 16.13 5.59 10.35
N ARG A 84 16.81 6.24 9.40
CA ARG A 84 16.29 6.40 8.05
C ARG A 84 16.53 5.13 7.24
N ASP A 85 15.44 4.50 6.80
CA ASP A 85 15.42 3.35 5.88
C ASP A 85 15.63 3.77 4.42
N PHE A 86 15.02 4.89 3.99
CA PHE A 86 15.08 5.39 2.61
C PHE A 86 15.11 6.93 2.55
N PRO A 87 15.54 7.56 1.43
CA PRO A 87 15.52 9.02 1.31
C PRO A 87 14.09 9.58 1.44
N PRO A 88 13.85 10.67 2.20
CA PRO A 88 12.51 11.21 2.42
C PRO A 88 11.93 11.84 1.15
N VAL A 89 10.61 11.71 0.98
CA VAL A 89 9.85 12.44 -0.03
C VAL A 89 9.65 13.88 0.44
N THR A 90 10.14 14.86 -0.32
CA THR A 90 10.07 16.30 0.00
C THR A 90 8.98 17.06 -0.75
N ASP A 91 8.43 16.48 -1.81
CA ASP A 91 7.30 16.99 -2.61
C ASP A 91 6.33 15.83 -2.83
N LEU A 92 5.23 15.83 -2.06
CA LEU A 92 4.25 14.74 -2.00
C LEU A 92 2.83 15.29 -2.15
N HIS A 93 2.12 14.83 -3.18
CA HIS A 93 0.68 15.05 -3.34
C HIS A 93 -0.09 13.77 -3.08
N VAL A 94 -1.26 13.89 -2.43
CA VAL A 94 -2.15 12.75 -2.19
C VAL A 94 -3.54 13.03 -2.74
N GLY A 95 -3.94 12.29 -3.76
CA GLY A 95 -5.27 12.32 -4.35
C GLY A 95 -6.14 11.16 -3.85
N VAL A 96 -7.46 11.35 -3.86
CA VAL A 96 -8.44 10.29 -3.59
C VAL A 96 -9.50 10.26 -4.69
N VAL A 97 -9.79 9.07 -5.21
CA VAL A 97 -10.93 8.76 -6.07
C VAL A 97 -11.66 7.53 -5.53
N THR A 98 -12.90 7.27 -5.97
CA THR A 98 -13.55 5.98 -5.71
C THR A 98 -13.45 5.06 -6.93
N ALA A 99 -13.50 3.75 -6.70
CA ALA A 99 -13.49 2.76 -7.77
C ALA A 99 -14.86 2.59 -8.47
N ASP A 100 -15.97 3.09 -7.88
CA ASP A 100 -17.29 3.09 -8.50
C ASP A 100 -17.39 4.13 -9.65
N LEU A 101 -17.31 3.63 -10.89
CA LEU A 101 -17.58 4.40 -12.11
C LEU A 101 -19.05 4.34 -12.57
N GLY A 102 -19.89 3.59 -11.86
CA GLY A 102 -21.26 3.28 -12.23
C GLY A 102 -21.33 2.18 -13.28
N VAL A 103 -22.41 1.41 -13.26
CA VAL A 103 -22.70 0.37 -14.25
C VAL A 103 -24.17 0.43 -14.64
N ALA A 104 -24.48 0.02 -15.88
CA ALA A 104 -25.84 0.20 -16.39
C ALA A 104 -26.90 -0.69 -15.71
N VAL A 105 -26.53 -1.91 -15.33
CA VAL A 105 -27.40 -2.94 -14.75
C VAL A 105 -26.56 -4.01 -14.04
N ALA A 106 -26.39 -3.91 -12.72
CA ALA A 106 -25.80 -4.98 -11.90
C ALA A 106 -26.61 -5.24 -10.62
N SER A 107 -26.78 -6.52 -10.27
CA SER A 107 -27.41 -6.93 -9.01
C SER A 107 -26.50 -6.57 -7.84
N GLY A 108 -26.99 -5.73 -6.93
CA GLY A 108 -26.22 -5.13 -5.83
C GLY A 108 -26.21 -3.60 -5.87
N CYS A 109 -26.43 -3.00 -7.04
CA CYS A 109 -26.31 -1.55 -7.22
C CYS A 109 -27.69 -0.87 -7.15
N SER A 110 -28.17 -0.65 -5.93
CA SER A 110 -29.50 -0.09 -5.63
C SER A 110 -29.56 1.43 -5.89
N GLY A 111 -29.63 1.81 -7.16
CA GLY A 111 -29.56 3.21 -7.60
C GLY A 111 -28.35 3.55 -8.47
N GLY A 112 -27.49 2.56 -8.75
CA GLY A 112 -26.41 2.69 -9.74
C GLY A 112 -26.93 2.38 -11.14
N GLY A 113 -27.33 3.43 -11.88
CA GLY A 113 -27.44 3.41 -13.33
C GLY A 113 -26.12 3.85 -14.00
N PRO A 114 -26.08 3.88 -15.34
CA PRO A 114 -24.90 4.34 -16.06
C PRO A 114 -24.77 5.86 -15.90
N GLY A 115 -23.75 6.28 -15.14
CA GLY A 115 -23.48 7.69 -14.82
C GLY A 115 -23.75 8.09 -13.36
N ASP A 116 -24.19 7.16 -12.50
CA ASP A 116 -24.42 7.43 -11.07
C ASP A 116 -23.15 7.24 -10.19
N GLY A 117 -22.07 6.67 -10.74
CA GLY A 117 -20.76 6.57 -10.09
C GLY A 117 -19.92 7.86 -10.17
N ARG A 118 -18.73 7.86 -9.57
CA ARG A 118 -17.87 9.05 -9.40
C ARG A 118 -16.99 9.39 -10.60
N SER A 119 -16.99 8.57 -11.64
CA SER A 119 -16.30 8.83 -12.92
C SER A 119 -14.79 9.11 -12.80
N GLY A 120 -14.11 8.55 -11.79
CA GLY A 120 -12.68 8.80 -11.53
C GLY A 120 -12.34 10.20 -11.03
N VAL A 121 -13.34 11.06 -10.77
CA VAL A 121 -13.07 12.46 -10.42
C VAL A 121 -12.51 12.56 -9.00
N LEU A 122 -11.34 13.20 -8.89
CA LEU A 122 -10.71 13.56 -7.61
C LEU A 122 -11.72 14.14 -6.61
N ARG A 123 -11.81 13.50 -5.44
CA ARG A 123 -12.63 13.94 -4.31
C ARG A 123 -12.24 15.37 -3.94
N ARG A 124 -13.24 16.22 -3.76
CA ARG A 124 -13.10 17.64 -3.35
C ARG A 124 -14.02 17.91 -2.16
N GLY A 125 -15.33 17.76 -2.38
CA GLY A 125 -16.34 17.77 -1.32
C GLY A 125 -16.29 18.99 -0.42
N ASP A 126 -16.73 18.82 0.83
CA ASP A 126 -16.65 19.84 1.89
C ASP A 126 -15.29 19.84 2.61
N CYS A 127 -14.32 19.03 2.15
CA CYS A 127 -12.98 18.91 2.74
C CYS A 127 -12.06 20.10 2.42
N GLY A 128 -12.41 20.89 1.40
CA GLY A 128 -11.60 21.99 0.90
C GLY A 128 -10.60 21.57 -0.19
N GLY A 129 -9.58 22.40 -0.40
CA GLY A 129 -8.44 22.08 -1.26
C GLY A 129 -8.70 22.07 -2.77
N ALA A 130 -7.69 21.61 -3.52
CA ALA A 130 -7.70 21.53 -4.98
C ALA A 130 -8.27 20.19 -5.53
N GLY A 131 -8.56 19.24 -4.62
CA GLY A 131 -8.89 17.84 -4.91
C GLY A 131 -7.74 16.86 -4.64
N PHE A 132 -6.64 17.35 -4.09
CA PHE A 132 -5.52 16.59 -3.57
C PHE A 132 -4.92 17.37 -2.39
N VAL A 133 -4.31 16.65 -1.46
CA VAL A 133 -3.53 17.22 -0.36
C VAL A 133 -2.11 17.46 -0.86
N SER A 134 -1.56 18.66 -0.67
CA SER A 134 -0.12 18.89 -0.72
C SER A 134 0.43 18.66 0.68
N VAL A 135 1.27 17.64 0.87
CA VAL A 135 1.76 17.26 2.20
C VAL A 135 2.88 18.22 2.62
N ASP A 136 2.71 18.90 3.74
CA ASP A 136 3.77 19.69 4.36
C ASP A 136 4.64 18.76 5.22
N PRO A 137 5.92 18.51 4.85
CA PRO A 137 6.80 17.62 5.61
C PRO A 137 7.19 18.20 6.98
N GLU A 138 7.01 19.51 7.22
CA GLU A 138 7.23 20.15 8.52
C GLU A 138 5.97 20.14 9.41
N ALA A 139 4.78 19.85 8.85
CA ALA A 139 3.49 19.85 9.56
C ALA A 139 2.49 18.78 9.02
N PRO A 140 2.87 17.48 9.01
CA PRO A 140 2.08 16.44 8.35
C PRO A 140 0.70 16.20 8.97
N GLU A 141 0.47 16.58 10.23
CA GLU A 141 -0.79 16.32 10.95
C GLU A 141 -1.97 17.07 10.32
N ALA A 142 -1.72 18.24 9.74
CA ALA A 142 -2.75 18.99 8.99
C ALA A 142 -3.15 18.24 7.71
N SER A 143 -2.18 17.65 7.01
CA SER A 143 -2.37 16.86 5.80
C SER A 143 -3.12 15.55 6.08
N VAL A 144 -2.88 14.91 7.22
CA VAL A 144 -3.62 13.72 7.68
C VAL A 144 -5.12 14.03 7.87
N ALA A 145 -5.45 15.16 8.50
CA ALA A 145 -6.84 15.56 8.71
C ALA A 145 -7.58 15.85 7.39
N GLU A 146 -6.91 16.49 6.42
CA GLU A 146 -7.47 16.73 5.08
C GLU A 146 -7.67 15.41 4.32
N PHE A 147 -6.68 14.51 4.34
CA PHE A 147 -6.81 13.19 3.74
C PHE A 147 -7.94 12.37 4.35
N ALA A 148 -8.05 12.33 5.69
CA ALA A 148 -9.10 11.56 6.37
C ALA A 148 -10.50 11.99 5.93
N CYS A 149 -10.70 13.29 5.64
CA CYS A 149 -11.93 13.80 5.04
C CYS A 149 -12.11 13.33 3.59
N LEU A 150 -11.07 13.43 2.74
CA LEU A 150 -11.14 13.02 1.34
C LEU A 150 -11.37 11.50 1.18
N ALA A 151 -10.72 10.69 2.03
CA ALA A 151 -10.87 9.24 2.16
C ALA A 151 -12.17 8.82 2.86
N SER A 152 -12.97 9.76 3.40
CA SER A 152 -14.34 9.50 3.86
C SER A 152 -15.30 9.38 2.68
N VAL A 153 -15.11 8.31 1.91
CA VAL A 153 -15.80 8.13 0.62
C VAL A 153 -17.26 7.69 0.77
N GLY A 154 -17.55 6.90 1.80
CA GLY A 154 -18.85 6.29 2.08
C GLY A 154 -18.86 4.79 1.77
N VAL A 155 -20.01 4.14 1.99
CA VAL A 155 -20.23 2.70 1.73
C VAL A 155 -21.52 2.47 0.91
N ALA A 156 -21.89 3.45 0.08
CA ALA A 156 -23.13 3.47 -0.71
C ALA A 156 -22.89 3.29 -2.22
N GLY A 157 -21.66 2.94 -2.60
CA GLY A 157 -21.23 2.65 -3.97
C GLY A 157 -21.72 1.30 -4.47
N CYS A 158 -21.66 1.14 -5.78
CA CYS A 158 -22.03 -0.07 -6.49
C CYS A 158 -20.97 -1.17 -6.32
N ALA A 159 -21.37 -2.38 -5.90
CA ALA A 159 -20.48 -3.55 -5.73
C ALA A 159 -19.82 -4.10 -7.03
N VAL A 160 -19.66 -3.29 -8.07
CA VAL A 160 -18.93 -3.57 -9.32
C VAL A 160 -17.87 -2.49 -9.52
N GLU A 161 -16.82 -2.60 -8.71
CA GLU A 161 -15.68 -1.69 -8.67
C GLU A 161 -14.81 -1.77 -9.94
N GLN A 162 -14.29 -0.63 -10.38
CA GLN A 162 -13.46 -0.49 -11.59
C GLN A 162 -12.15 0.28 -11.29
N PRO A 163 -11.33 -0.16 -10.32
CA PRO A 163 -10.23 0.65 -9.78
C PRO A 163 -9.16 1.03 -10.81
N LEU A 164 -8.89 0.16 -11.79
CA LEU A 164 -7.91 0.44 -12.85
C LEU A 164 -8.40 1.51 -13.84
N GLU A 165 -9.70 1.54 -14.14
CA GLU A 165 -10.29 2.56 -15.02
C GLU A 165 -10.45 3.88 -14.24
N ALA A 166 -10.79 3.82 -12.94
CA ALA A 166 -10.92 5.00 -12.08
C ALA A 166 -9.60 5.77 -11.90
N ALA A 167 -8.45 5.09 -12.03
CA ALA A 167 -7.13 5.72 -11.99
C ALA A 167 -6.71 6.42 -13.31
N LEU A 168 -7.52 6.33 -14.38
CA LEU A 168 -7.16 6.80 -15.74
C LEU A 168 -8.00 7.99 -16.24
N LEU A 169 -8.96 8.50 -15.43
CA LEU A 169 -10.00 9.47 -15.83
C LEU A 169 -9.83 10.85 -15.17
#